data_AF-A0A9N7Y6K6-F1
#
_entry.id   AF-A0A9N7Y6K6-F1
#
_cell.length_a   1.000
_cell.length_b   1.000
_cell.length_c   1.000
_cell.angle_alpha   90.00
_cell.angle_beta   90.00
_cell.angle_gamma   90.00
#
_symmetry.space_group_name_H-M   'P 1'
#
loop_
_entity.id
_entity.type
_entity.pdbx_description
1 polymer ?
#
loop_
_entity_poly.entity_id
_entity_poly.type
_entity_poly.pdbx_seq_one_letter_code
_entity_poly.pdbx_strand_id
1 'polypeptide(L)'
;MRQSITSYRSETDQDILKHIMKTKELTKQVRDKVVEKYEAGLGYKKISRALNISLSTIKSIIRKWKEYGTTANLPRGGRPPKLKSRTRRK
;
A
#
# COMPACT_ATOMS: atom_id res chain seq x y z
N MET A 1 28.75 -24.59 -14.26
CA MET A 1 27.66 -23.90 -14.98
C MET A 1 27.01 -22.90 -14.04
N ARG A 2 27.09 -21.59 -14.34
CA ARG A 2 26.41 -20.55 -13.55
C ARG A 2 24.92 -20.66 -13.80
N GLN A 3 24.17 -21.10 -12.79
CA GLN A 3 22.71 -21.03 -12.80
C GLN A 3 22.32 -19.56 -12.97
N SER A 4 21.62 -19.24 -14.06
CA SER A 4 21.19 -17.88 -14.37
C SER A 4 20.16 -17.43 -13.33
N ILE A 5 20.35 -16.22 -12.79
CA ILE A 5 19.61 -15.64 -11.65
C ILE A 5 18.11 -15.36 -12.00
N THR A 6 17.66 -15.69 -13.21
CA THR A 6 16.38 -15.24 -13.77
C THR A 6 15.23 -16.25 -13.69
N SER A 7 15.34 -17.40 -13.03
CA SER A 7 14.30 -18.47 -13.10
C SER A 7 13.32 -18.60 -11.91
N TYR A 8 13.20 -17.64 -10.99
CA TYR A 8 12.12 -17.65 -9.98
C TYR A 8 11.28 -16.36 -10.06
N ARG A 9 10.64 -16.12 -11.20
CA ARG A 9 9.73 -14.98 -11.43
C ARG A 9 8.29 -15.46 -11.36
N SER A 10 7.77 -15.65 -10.15
CA SER A 10 6.40 -16.10 -9.90
C SER A 10 5.36 -15.16 -10.53
N GLU A 11 4.27 -15.73 -11.06
CA GLU A 11 3.12 -15.06 -11.69
C GLU A 11 2.58 -13.87 -10.87
N THR A 12 2.79 -13.91 -9.55
CA THR A 12 2.43 -12.89 -8.57
C THR A 12 3.03 -11.51 -8.83
N ASP A 13 4.22 -11.37 -9.44
CA ASP A 13 4.78 -10.04 -9.72
C ASP A 13 4.11 -9.36 -10.93
N GLN A 14 3.58 -10.13 -11.88
CA GLN A 14 2.84 -9.58 -13.05
C GLN A 14 1.44 -9.13 -12.64
N ASP A 15 0.75 -9.87 -11.78
CA ASP A 15 -0.58 -9.49 -11.26
C ASP A 15 -0.54 -8.29 -10.31
N ILE A 16 0.53 -8.15 -9.52
CA ILE A 16 0.72 -7.01 -8.61
C ILE A 16 0.87 -5.70 -9.39
N LEU A 17 1.65 -5.68 -10.48
CA LEU A 17 1.82 -4.50 -11.32
C LEU A 17 0.53 -4.15 -12.08
N LYS A 18 -0.25 -5.15 -12.50
CA LYS A 18 -1.53 -4.99 -13.19
C LYS A 18 -2.62 -4.41 -12.30
N HIS A 19 -2.63 -4.73 -11.01
CA HIS A 19 -3.61 -4.19 -10.05
C HIS A 19 -3.36 -2.71 -9.72
N ILE A 20 -2.10 -2.27 -9.66
CA ILE A 20 -1.73 -0.86 -9.46
C ILE A 20 -2.32 0.04 -10.55
N MET A 21 -2.47 -0.47 -11.78
CA MET A 21 -3.03 0.27 -12.91
C MET A 21 -4.56 0.23 -12.98
N LYS A 22 -5.21 -0.77 -12.36
CA LYS A 22 -6.66 -1.00 -12.48
C LYS A 22 -7.49 -0.29 -11.40
N THR A 23 -6.92 0.07 -10.26
CA THR A 23 -7.66 0.67 -9.13
C THR A 23 -7.01 1.95 -8.61
N LYS A 24 -7.84 2.94 -8.20
CA LYS A 24 -7.36 4.18 -7.55
C LYS A 24 -6.61 3.95 -6.23
N GLU A 25 -6.75 2.75 -5.66
CA GLU A 25 -6.17 2.39 -4.37
C GLU A 25 -5.18 1.22 -4.52
N LEU A 26 -4.04 1.34 -3.83
CA LEU A 26 -3.02 0.28 -3.74
C LEU A 26 -3.52 -0.87 -2.86
N THR A 27 -3.30 -2.10 -3.33
CA THR A 27 -3.61 -3.32 -2.57
C THR A 27 -2.79 -3.40 -1.29
N LYS A 28 -3.33 -4.12 -0.29
CA LYS A 28 -2.63 -4.38 0.97
C LYS A 28 -1.25 -5.01 0.72
N GLN A 29 -1.17 -5.96 -0.19
CA GLN A 29 0.08 -6.66 -0.54
C GLN A 29 1.19 -5.71 -1.01
N VAL A 30 0.87 -4.70 -1.81
CA VAL A 30 1.87 -3.72 -2.26
C VAL A 30 2.37 -2.87 -1.10
N ARG A 31 1.48 -2.50 -0.17
CA ARG A 31 1.86 -1.72 1.01
C ARG A 31 2.69 -2.53 2.00
N ASP A 32 2.36 -3.80 2.17
CA ASP A 32 3.15 -4.74 2.98
C ASP A 32 4.58 -4.85 2.42
N LYS A 33 4.73 -5.02 1.09
CA LYS A 33 6.05 -5.00 0.41
C LYS A 33 6.82 -3.69 0.57
N VAL A 34 6.13 -2.55 0.77
CA VAL A 34 6.78 -1.25 1.06
C VAL A 34 7.31 -1.23 2.48
N VAL A 35 6.52 -1.71 3.44
CA VAL A 35 6.93 -1.77 4.87
C VAL A 35 8.10 -2.73 5.05
N GLU A 36 8.04 -3.93 4.48
CA GLU A 36 9.13 -4.92 4.53
C GLU A 36 10.47 -4.33 4.05
N LYS A 37 10.46 -3.62 2.92
CA LYS A 37 11.66 -2.95 2.38
C LYS A 37 12.13 -1.79 3.26
N TYR A 38 11.20 -1.09 3.91
CA TYR A 38 11.54 0.00 4.82
C TYR A 38 12.16 -0.52 6.13
N GLU A 39 11.63 -1.62 6.69
CA GLU A 39 12.20 -2.31 7.84
C GLU A 39 13.58 -2.90 7.53
N ALA A 40 13.80 -3.35 6.30
CA ALA A 40 15.12 -3.74 5.79
C ALA A 40 16.11 -2.56 5.65
N GLY A 41 15.74 -1.33 6.05
CA GLY A 41 16.60 -0.15 6.04
C GLY A 41 16.78 0.51 4.66
N LEU A 42 15.98 0.14 3.66
CA LEU A 42 16.07 0.76 2.34
C LEU A 42 15.49 2.17 2.37
N GLY A 43 16.24 3.13 1.83
CA GLY A 43 15.78 4.51 1.70
C GLY A 43 14.60 4.67 0.73
N TYR A 44 13.78 5.71 0.94
CA TYR A 44 12.54 5.94 0.16
C TYR A 44 12.75 5.95 -1.37
N LYS A 45 13.84 6.54 -1.86
CA LYS A 45 14.19 6.57 -3.30
C LYS A 45 14.44 5.18 -3.88
N LYS A 46 15.09 4.29 -3.12
CA LYS A 46 15.35 2.92 -3.55
C LYS A 46 14.06 2.11 -3.62
N ILE A 47 13.19 2.25 -2.62
CA ILE A 47 11.87 1.59 -2.59
C ILE A 47 11.00 2.05 -3.76
N SER A 48 10.98 3.37 -4.03
CA SER A 48 10.24 3.96 -5.16
C SER A 48 10.66 3.38 -6.50
N ARG A 49 11.97 3.30 -6.74
CA ARG A 49 12.49 2.73 -7.99
C ARG A 49 12.27 1.22 -8.09
N ALA A 50 12.32 0.50 -6.99
CA ALA A 50 12.11 -0.95 -6.95
C ALA A 50 10.65 -1.35 -7.21
N LEU A 51 9.69 -0.57 -6.70
CA LEU A 51 8.26 -0.88 -6.80
C LEU A 51 7.53 -0.06 -7.87
N ASN A 52 8.21 0.90 -8.51
CA ASN A 52 7.62 1.86 -9.44
C ASN A 52 6.42 2.63 -8.83
N ILE A 53 6.57 3.05 -7.58
CA ILE A 53 5.57 3.81 -6.84
C ILE A 53 6.12 5.20 -6.57
N SER A 54 5.27 6.22 -6.65
CA SER A 54 5.68 7.59 -6.34
C SER A 54 6.17 7.73 -4.90
N LEU A 55 7.16 8.61 -4.70
CA LEU A 55 7.73 8.88 -3.38
C LEU A 55 6.70 9.39 -2.37
N SER A 56 5.74 10.19 -2.82
CA SER A 56 4.66 10.72 -1.97
C SER A 56 3.81 9.60 -1.38
N THR A 57 3.51 8.59 -2.18
CA THR A 57 2.74 7.42 -1.76
C THR A 57 3.52 6.57 -0.76
N ILE A 58 4.80 6.32 -1.01
CA ILE A 58 5.67 5.59 -0.05
C ILE A 58 5.73 6.33 1.29
N LYS A 59 5.93 7.65 1.27
CA LYS A 59 5.92 8.46 2.49
C LYS A 59 4.57 8.37 3.21
N SER A 60 3.46 8.41 2.48
CA SER A 60 2.11 8.29 3.07
C SER A 60 1.90 6.94 3.73
N ILE A 61 2.30 5.85 3.08
CA ILE A 61 2.21 4.49 3.62
C ILE A 61 3.00 4.38 4.91
N ILE A 62 4.27 4.81 4.91
CA ILE A 62 5.16 4.69 6.06
C ILE A 62 4.70 5.58 7.22
N ARG A 63 4.20 6.79 6.93
CA ARG A 63 3.61 7.66 7.96
C ARG A 63 2.42 7.01 8.65
N LYS A 64 1.48 6.45 7.87
CA LYS A 64 0.31 5.75 8.41
C LYS A 64 0.68 4.49 9.16
N TRP A 65 1.66 3.73 8.66
CA TRP A 65 2.16 2.54 9.35
C TRP A 65 2.77 2.88 10.71
N LYS A 66 3.55 3.96 10.80
CA LYS A 66 4.10 4.46 12.09
C LYS A 66 3.02 4.93 13.06
N GLU A 67 1.94 5.52 12.55
CA GLU A 67 0.86 6.08 13.37
C GLU A 67 -0.12 5.01 13.88
N TYR A 68 -0.55 4.10 13.00
CA TYR A 68 -1.61 3.13 13.29
C TYR A 68 -1.11 1.69 13.44
N GLY A 69 0.13 1.38 13.04
CA GLY A 69 0.67 0.01 13.02
C GLY A 69 0.06 -0.89 11.93
N THR A 70 -0.78 -0.36 11.06
CA THR A 70 -1.52 -1.16 10.05
C THR A 70 -1.23 -0.70 8.62
N THR A 71 -1.09 -1.67 7.72
CA THR A 71 -1.03 -1.47 6.26
C THR A 71 -2.39 -1.63 5.56
N ALA A 72 -3.41 -2.08 6.29
CA ALA A 72 -4.79 -2.18 5.81
C ALA A 72 -5.38 -0.80 5.52
N ASN A 73 -6.38 -0.75 4.63
CA ASN A 73 -7.18 0.46 4.46
C ASN A 73 -8.08 0.65 5.66
N LEU A 74 -7.97 1.80 6.32
CA LEU A 74 -8.95 2.21 7.31
C LEU A 74 -10.27 2.58 6.60
N PRO A 75 -11.42 2.36 7.27
CA PRO A 75 -12.70 2.86 6.76
C PRO A 75 -12.58 4.37 6.55
N ARG A 76 -13.13 4.86 5.44
CA ARG A 76 -13.15 6.29 5.17
C ARG A 76 -13.98 6.97 6.25
N GLY A 77 -13.37 7.93 6.95
CA GLY A 77 -14.10 8.83 7.83
C GLY A 77 -15.14 9.60 7.03
N GLY A 78 -16.40 9.22 7.19
CA GLY A 78 -17.53 9.95 6.61
C GLY A 78 -17.77 11.26 7.36
N ARG A 79 -18.46 12.20 6.70
CA ARG A 79 -18.98 13.37 7.39
C ARG A 79 -20.02 12.91 8.44
N PRO A 80 -19.89 13.30 9.72
CA PRO A 80 -20.91 12.96 10.69
C PRO A 80 -22.27 13.57 10.28
N PRO A 81 -23.38 12.84 10.45
CA PRO A 81 -24.71 13.36 10.10
C PRO A 81 -25.09 14.53 11.01
N LYS A 82 -25.76 15.56 10.45
CA LYS A 82 -26.20 16.74 11.20
C LYS A 82 -27.19 16.41 12.33
N LEU A 83 -28.07 15.44 12.09
CA LEU A 83 -29.10 15.03 13.04
C LEU A 83 -28.68 13.73 13.73
N LYS A 84 -28.84 13.68 15.05
CA LYS A 84 -28.69 12.46 15.85
C LYS A 84 -29.84 11.49 15.51
N SER A 85 -29.60 10.19 15.71
CA SER A 85 -30.58 9.12 15.46
C SER A 85 -31.95 9.39 16.08
N ARG A 86 -31.97 9.97 17.29
CA ARG A 86 -33.16 10.29 18.08
C ARG A 86 -34.10 11.34 17.46
N THR A 87 -33.61 12.20 16.56
CA THR A 87 -34.40 13.26 15.92
C THR A 87 -34.95 12.81 14.54
N ARG A 88 -34.63 11.59 14.10
CA ARG A 88 -35.08 11.05 12.82
C ARG A 88 -36.55 10.60 12.98
N ARG A 89 -37.49 11.22 12.25
CA ARG A 89 -38.89 10.74 12.20
C ARG A 89 -38.95 9.39 11.49
N LYS A 90 -39.75 8.47 12.04
CA LYS A 90 -40.03 7.14 11.48
C LYS A 90 -40.99 7.27 10.30
#